data_AF-A0A0G4GCE9-F1
#
_entry.id   AF-A0A0G4GCE9-F1
#
_cell.length_a   1.000
_cell.length_b   1.000
_cell.length_c   1.000
_cell.angle_alpha   90.00
_cell.angle_beta   90.00
_cell.angle_gamma   90.00
#
_symmetry.space_group_name_H-M   'P 1'
#
loop_
_entity.id
_entity.type
_entity.pdbx_description
1 polymer ?
#
loop_
_entity_poly.entity_id
_entity_poly.type
_entity_poly.pdbx_seq_one_letter_code
_entity_poly.pdbx_strand_id
1 'polypeptide(L)'
;MRVLLQAGADIALMPTATEHDRRRRQLVLPEYATVLNNLPDDVMAAVNAALAPQRSLAALLGPRLAVGPQEAPIFAWRLASYLFDMAAATQTITEAIGLPHSAMARRVRAAVEHFVRSAVYEASSNRGVVGGMADVGGEMVRVPLQCFAINAAQQGGQHRLLGVREVVHRARLDEAAQHGVAGLVKGFNEHLGDDDCHFQWQQLGCVERGRDGRATFRQLQLT
;
A
#
# COMPACT_ATOMS: atom_id res chain seq x y z
N MET A 1 -9.46 13.56 24.00
CA MET A 1 -10.05 12.51 23.15
C MET A 1 -9.07 12.06 22.07
N ARG A 2 -8.38 12.99 21.39
CA ARG A 2 -7.18 12.78 20.55
C ARG A 2 -6.21 11.63 20.93
N VAL A 3 -5.91 11.45 22.23
CA VAL A 3 -4.98 10.41 22.73
C VAL A 3 -5.55 9.00 22.60
N LEU A 4 -6.88 8.81 22.62
CA LEU A 4 -7.50 7.48 22.65
C LEU A 4 -7.50 6.81 21.28
N LEU A 5 -7.80 7.55 20.20
CA LEU A 5 -7.74 7.00 18.84
C LEU A 5 -6.30 6.73 18.39
N GLN A 6 -5.35 7.60 18.76
CA GLN A 6 -3.91 7.37 18.52
C GLN A 6 -3.37 6.19 19.34
N ALA A 7 -3.96 5.90 20.51
CA ALA A 7 -3.65 4.72 21.32
C ALA A 7 -4.39 3.44 20.87
N GLY A 8 -5.08 3.46 19.72
CA GLY A 8 -5.73 2.29 19.15
C GLY A 8 -7.17 2.02 19.61
N ALA A 9 -7.85 3.01 20.20
CA ALA A 9 -9.28 2.89 20.49
C ALA A 9 -10.06 2.78 19.17
N ASP A 10 -10.77 1.67 19.00
CA ASP A 10 -11.53 1.37 17.80
C ASP A 10 -12.92 2.02 17.86
N ILE A 11 -13.25 2.86 16.87
CA ILE A 11 -14.58 3.50 16.75
C ILE A 11 -15.70 2.45 16.60
N ALA A 12 -15.39 1.24 16.12
CA ALA A 12 -16.31 0.11 16.06
C ALA A 12 -16.72 -0.41 17.45
N LEU A 13 -15.90 -0.15 18.48
CA LEU A 13 -16.19 -0.54 19.87
C LEU A 13 -17.00 0.52 20.63
N MET A 14 -17.27 1.68 20.02
CA MET A 14 -18.14 2.69 20.64
C MET A 14 -19.61 2.25 20.56
N PRO A 15 -20.35 2.26 21.69
CA PRO A 15 -21.77 1.94 21.68
C PRO A 15 -22.56 2.84 20.70
N THR A 16 -23.64 2.31 20.16
CA THR A 16 -24.57 3.07 19.27
C THR A 16 -26.04 2.87 19.66
N ALA A 17 -26.28 2.20 20.79
CA ALA A 17 -27.61 1.79 21.24
C ALA A 17 -28.46 3.01 21.62
N THR A 18 -27.85 4.01 22.28
CA THR A 18 -28.57 5.21 22.72
C THR A 18 -28.24 6.44 21.87
N GLU A 19 -29.12 7.43 21.91
CA GLU A 19 -28.89 8.74 21.29
C GLU A 19 -27.68 9.46 21.89
N HIS A 20 -27.44 9.28 23.18
CA HIS A 20 -26.25 9.80 23.85
C HIS A 20 -24.97 9.18 23.28
N ASP A 21 -24.97 7.87 23.02
CA ASP A 21 -23.82 7.18 22.43
C ASP A 21 -23.56 7.61 20.99
N ARG A 22 -24.64 7.81 20.20
CA ARG A 22 -24.52 8.34 18.83
C ARG A 22 -23.92 9.74 18.82
N ARG A 23 -24.35 10.63 19.72
CA ARG A 23 -23.76 11.97 19.87
C ARG A 23 -22.29 11.90 20.29
N ARG A 24 -21.93 11.02 21.24
CA ARG A 24 -20.54 10.80 21.63
C ARG A 24 -19.70 10.31 20.45
N ARG A 25 -20.22 9.40 19.62
CA ARG A 25 -19.54 8.93 18.40
C ARG A 25 -19.37 10.03 17.37
N GLN A 26 -20.38 10.90 17.18
CA GLN A 26 -20.28 12.04 16.27
C GLN A 26 -19.15 13.01 16.64
N LEU A 27 -18.87 13.20 17.93
CA LEU A 27 -17.75 14.04 18.40
C LEU A 27 -16.37 13.49 18.01
N VAL A 28 -16.28 12.18 17.73
CA VAL A 28 -15.02 11.49 17.41
C VAL A 28 -14.79 11.40 15.90
N LEU A 29 -15.82 11.58 15.06
CA LEU A 29 -15.70 11.51 13.60
C LEU A 29 -14.66 12.48 13.00
N PRO A 30 -14.54 13.74 13.46
CA PRO A 30 -13.49 14.64 12.94
C PRO A 30 -12.08 14.18 13.31
N GLU A 31 -11.89 13.64 14.53
CA GLU A 31 -10.62 13.06 14.94
C GLU A 31 -10.31 11.80 14.10
N TYR A 32 -11.33 10.99 13.81
CA TYR A 32 -11.17 9.79 12.99
C TYR A 32 -10.85 10.13 11.53
N ALA A 33 -11.47 11.17 10.96
CA ALA A 33 -11.10 11.71 9.66
C ALA A 33 -9.62 12.12 9.61
N THR A 34 -9.11 12.72 10.69
CA THR A 34 -7.69 13.10 10.80
C THR A 34 -6.79 11.86 10.77
N VAL A 35 -7.14 10.80 11.51
CA VAL A 35 -6.39 9.53 11.49
C VAL A 35 -6.39 8.92 10.08
N LEU A 36 -7.56 8.86 9.43
CA LEU A 36 -7.67 8.35 8.06
C LEU A 36 -6.89 9.21 7.06
N ASN A 37 -6.80 10.53 7.25
CA ASN A 37 -6.05 11.42 6.37
C ASN A 37 -4.52 11.33 6.56
N ASN A 38 -4.04 10.94 7.74
CA ASN A 38 -2.61 10.70 7.97
C ASN A 38 -2.14 9.33 7.46
N LEU A 39 -3.05 8.36 7.35
CA LEU A 39 -2.73 6.98 7.01
C LEU A 39 -1.88 6.80 5.73
N PRO A 40 -2.12 7.53 4.61
CA PRO A 40 -1.27 7.41 3.42
C PRO A 40 0.20 7.72 3.70
N ASP A 41 0.48 8.79 4.46
CA ASP A 41 1.84 9.19 4.79
C ASP A 41 2.49 8.19 5.75
N ASP A 42 1.74 7.74 6.76
CA ASP A 42 2.20 6.72 7.72
C ASP A 42 2.54 5.41 7.00
N VAL A 43 1.70 4.98 6.05
CA VAL A 43 1.93 3.79 5.22
C VAL A 43 3.17 3.96 4.35
N MET A 44 3.35 5.11 3.69
CA MET A 44 4.52 5.34 2.85
C MET A 44 5.81 5.45 3.68
N ALA A 45 5.74 6.01 4.88
CA ALA A 45 6.85 6.02 5.83
C ALA A 45 7.21 4.58 6.25
N ALA A 46 6.21 3.74 6.55
CA ALA A 46 6.40 2.34 6.89
C ALA A 46 7.04 1.54 5.74
N VAL A 47 6.56 1.72 4.50
CA VAL A 47 7.17 1.11 3.29
C VAL A 47 8.64 1.52 3.16
N ASN A 48 8.93 2.81 3.35
CA ASN A 48 10.29 3.32 3.23
C ASN A 48 11.21 2.77 4.33
N ALA A 49 10.72 2.69 5.57
CA ALA A 49 11.44 2.09 6.69
C ALA A 49 11.71 0.59 6.44
N ALA A 50 10.69 -0.16 6.01
CA ALA A 50 10.81 -1.58 5.70
C ALA A 50 11.83 -1.86 4.58
N LEU A 51 11.89 -1.02 3.55
CA LEU A 51 12.84 -1.18 2.43
C LEU A 51 14.22 -0.55 2.68
N ALA A 52 14.40 0.24 3.74
CA ALA A 52 15.65 0.96 4.00
C ALA A 52 16.88 0.03 4.16
N PRO A 53 16.80 -1.12 4.86
CA PRO A 53 17.94 -2.04 4.98
C PRO A 53 18.40 -2.58 3.62
N GLN A 54 17.47 -3.04 2.78
CA GLN A 54 17.80 -3.56 1.44
C GLN A 54 18.37 -2.46 0.54
N ARG A 55 17.75 -1.27 0.52
CA ARG A 55 18.22 -0.13 -0.29
C ARG A 55 19.65 0.25 0.09
N SER A 56 19.94 0.32 1.38
CA SER A 56 21.27 0.64 1.90
C SER A 56 22.30 -0.42 1.51
N LEU A 57 21.95 -1.69 1.66
CA LEU A 57 22.85 -2.79 1.29
C LEU A 57 23.09 -2.84 -0.22
N ALA A 58 22.06 -2.66 -1.05
CA ALA A 58 22.21 -2.63 -2.50
C ALA A 58 23.09 -1.43 -2.96
N ALA A 59 22.91 -0.26 -2.34
CA ALA A 59 23.76 0.91 -2.61
C ALA A 59 25.22 0.67 -2.19
N LEU A 60 25.44 -0.08 -1.10
CA LEU A 60 26.78 -0.49 -0.67
C LEU A 60 27.42 -1.49 -1.64
N LEU A 61 26.66 -2.47 -2.11
CA LEU A 61 27.18 -3.54 -2.97
C LEU A 61 27.48 -3.05 -4.39
N GLY A 62 26.60 -2.22 -4.98
CA GLY A 62 26.69 -1.80 -6.39
C GLY A 62 28.09 -1.39 -6.85
N PRO A 63 28.75 -0.41 -6.21
CA PRO A 63 30.09 0.04 -6.59
C PRO A 63 31.21 -0.99 -6.42
N ARG A 64 30.97 -2.10 -5.70
CA ARG A 64 31.96 -3.15 -5.40
C ARG A 64 31.86 -4.35 -6.35
N LEU A 65 30.84 -4.41 -7.19
CA LEU A 65 30.66 -5.49 -8.15
C LEU A 65 31.51 -5.24 -9.39
N ALA A 66 32.26 -6.25 -9.83
CA ALA A 66 33.04 -6.21 -11.08
C ALA A 66 32.12 -6.44 -12.30
N VAL A 67 31.09 -5.61 -12.45
CA VAL A 67 30.12 -5.63 -13.55
C VAL A 67 29.88 -4.21 -14.05
N GLY A 68 29.24 -4.07 -15.21
CA GLY A 68 28.97 -2.76 -15.80
C GLY A 68 28.02 -1.89 -14.95
N PRO A 69 28.03 -0.56 -15.17
CA PRO A 69 27.23 0.39 -14.39
C PRO A 69 25.71 0.22 -14.56
N GLN A 70 25.26 -0.45 -15.64
CA GLN A 70 23.85 -0.75 -15.86
C GLN A 70 23.42 -2.01 -15.13
N GLU A 71 24.31 -2.99 -15.03
CA GLU A 71 24.09 -4.29 -14.41
C GLU A 71 24.28 -4.25 -12.90
N ALA A 72 25.22 -3.43 -12.40
CA ALA A 72 25.57 -3.35 -10.99
C ALA A 72 24.37 -3.10 -10.06
N PRO A 73 23.44 -2.16 -10.35
CA PRO A 73 22.25 -1.97 -9.52
C PRO A 73 21.34 -3.21 -9.48
N ILE A 74 21.29 -3.98 -10.58
CA ILE A 74 20.44 -5.17 -10.68
C ILE A 74 21.00 -6.29 -9.81
N PHE A 75 22.28 -6.59 -9.97
CA PHE A 75 22.95 -7.61 -9.16
C PHE A 75 23.00 -7.24 -7.69
N ALA A 76 23.30 -5.98 -7.37
CA ALA A 76 23.33 -5.52 -5.99
C ALA A 76 21.96 -5.60 -5.31
N TRP A 77 20.87 -5.24 -6.01
CA TRP A 77 19.51 -5.38 -5.50
C TRP A 77 19.15 -6.83 -5.23
N ARG A 78 19.50 -7.73 -6.16
CA ARG A 78 19.26 -9.17 -6.00
C ARG A 78 20.07 -9.76 -4.86
N LEU A 79 21.35 -9.41 -4.73
CA LEU A 79 22.18 -9.85 -3.61
C LEU A 79 21.62 -9.37 -2.26
N ALA A 80 21.20 -8.11 -2.18
CA ALA A 80 20.60 -7.56 -0.97
C ALA A 80 19.29 -8.27 -0.58
N SER A 81 18.52 -8.75 -1.56
CA SER A 81 17.26 -9.47 -1.31
C SER A 81 17.44 -10.80 -0.55
N TYR A 82 18.59 -11.46 -0.67
CA TYR A 82 18.89 -12.71 0.07
C TYR A 82 19.07 -12.49 1.57
N LEU A 83 19.42 -11.27 2.00
CA LEU A 83 19.58 -10.90 3.41
C LEU A 83 18.38 -10.12 3.94
N PHE A 84 17.30 -10.03 3.16
CA PHE A 84 16.12 -9.28 3.55
C PHE A 84 15.30 -10.05 4.60
N ASP A 85 15.15 -9.45 5.78
CA ASP A 85 14.31 -9.97 6.85
C ASP A 85 12.85 -9.50 6.64
N MET A 86 12.07 -10.34 5.98
CA MET A 86 10.64 -10.07 5.75
C MET A 86 9.85 -10.05 7.07
N ALA A 87 10.26 -10.80 8.10
CA ALA A 87 9.55 -10.81 9.38
C ALA A 87 9.72 -9.48 10.12
N ALA A 88 10.94 -8.94 10.18
CA ALA A 88 11.21 -7.62 10.74
C ALA A 88 10.52 -6.50 9.94
N ALA A 89 10.47 -6.61 8.61
CA ALA A 89 9.74 -5.68 7.77
C ALA A 89 8.22 -5.70 8.07
N THR A 90 7.62 -6.89 8.17
CA THR A 90 6.21 -7.06 8.55
C THR A 90 5.92 -6.47 9.94
N GLN A 91 6.82 -6.65 10.90
CA GLN A 91 6.68 -6.04 12.22
C GLN A 91 6.70 -4.49 12.15
N THR A 92 7.63 -3.92 11.40
CA THR A 92 7.71 -2.46 11.17
C THR A 92 6.42 -1.91 10.56
N ILE A 93 5.86 -2.61 9.56
CA ILE A 93 4.60 -2.24 8.91
C ILE A 93 3.43 -2.31 9.89
N THR A 94 3.40 -3.38 10.70
CA THR A 94 2.37 -3.64 11.71
C THR A 94 2.28 -2.53 12.74
N GLU A 95 3.43 -2.08 13.24
CA GLU A 95 3.53 -1.05 14.26
C GLU A 95 3.13 0.33 13.73
N ALA A 96 3.39 0.61 12.45
CA ALA A 96 3.14 1.91 11.84
C ALA A 96 1.66 2.16 11.46
N ILE A 97 0.91 1.13 11.05
CA ILE A 97 -0.45 1.33 10.49
C ILE A 97 -1.49 1.70 11.55
N GLY A 98 -1.23 1.45 12.84
CA GLY A 98 -2.20 1.68 13.93
C GLY A 98 -3.50 0.86 13.76
N LEU A 99 -4.31 0.70 14.81
CA LEU A 99 -5.64 0.05 14.73
C LEU A 99 -5.63 -1.44 14.26
N PRO A 100 -4.96 -2.37 14.97
CA PRO A 100 -4.75 -3.75 14.52
C PRO A 100 -6.02 -4.58 14.24
N HIS A 101 -7.20 -4.16 14.71
CA HIS A 101 -8.43 -4.95 14.68
C HIS A 101 -9.42 -4.57 13.57
N SER A 102 -9.21 -3.45 12.85
CA SER A 102 -10.13 -3.04 11.79
C SER A 102 -9.91 -3.84 10.51
N ALA A 103 -10.99 -4.03 9.73
CA ALA A 103 -10.88 -4.65 8.40
C ALA A 103 -9.99 -3.81 7.47
N MET A 104 -10.04 -2.48 7.58
CA MET A 104 -9.13 -1.57 6.87
C MET A 104 -7.67 -1.86 7.22
N ALA A 105 -7.29 -1.92 8.49
CA ALA A 105 -5.89 -2.12 8.88
C ALA A 105 -5.35 -3.47 8.41
N ARG A 106 -6.17 -4.53 8.44
CA ARG A 106 -5.79 -5.86 7.90
C ARG A 106 -5.54 -5.80 6.39
N ARG A 107 -6.42 -5.13 5.63
CA ARG A 107 -6.27 -4.92 4.18
C ARG A 107 -5.01 -4.13 3.85
N VAL A 108 -4.81 -3.00 4.52
CA VAL A 108 -3.67 -2.10 4.32
C VAL A 108 -2.37 -2.85 4.62
N ARG A 109 -2.30 -3.56 5.74
CA ARG A 109 -1.12 -4.35 6.11
C ARG A 109 -0.80 -5.41 5.06
N ALA A 110 -1.79 -6.22 4.68
CA ALA A 110 -1.57 -7.27 3.70
C ALA A 110 -1.16 -6.70 2.32
N ALA A 111 -1.71 -5.54 1.93
CA ALA A 111 -1.28 -4.83 0.73
C ALA A 111 0.16 -4.33 0.85
N VAL A 112 0.53 -3.69 1.97
CA VAL A 112 1.89 -3.17 2.18
C VAL A 112 2.92 -4.30 2.25
N GLU A 113 2.60 -5.40 2.91
CA GLU A 113 3.45 -6.61 2.93
C GLU A 113 3.65 -7.19 1.52
N HIS A 114 2.58 -7.28 0.72
CA HIS A 114 2.67 -7.71 -0.67
C HIS A 114 3.53 -6.75 -1.49
N PHE A 115 3.34 -5.44 -1.33
CA PHE A 115 4.15 -4.43 -2.01
C PHE A 115 5.64 -4.55 -1.65
N VAL A 116 5.97 -4.69 -0.37
CA VAL A 116 7.36 -4.87 0.08
C VAL A 116 7.93 -6.16 -0.49
N ARG A 117 7.19 -7.26 -0.46
CA ARG A 117 7.61 -8.54 -1.07
C ARG A 117 7.88 -8.37 -2.57
N SER A 118 6.99 -7.74 -3.32
CA SER A 118 7.19 -7.48 -4.75
C SER A 118 8.38 -6.55 -5.01
N ALA A 119 8.58 -5.51 -4.19
CA ALA A 119 9.71 -4.61 -4.29
C ALA A 119 11.05 -5.31 -4.02
N VAL A 120 11.07 -6.25 -3.07
CA VAL A 120 12.29 -6.98 -2.71
C VAL A 120 12.64 -8.04 -3.74
N TYR A 121 11.66 -8.85 -4.15
CA TYR A 121 11.91 -10.10 -4.89
C TYR A 121 11.60 -10.04 -6.38
N GLU A 122 10.68 -9.17 -6.80
CA GLU A 122 10.24 -9.07 -8.20
C GLU A 122 10.84 -7.84 -8.91
N ALA A 123 11.03 -6.72 -8.20
CA ALA A 123 11.69 -5.57 -8.78
C ALA A 123 13.19 -5.82 -8.96
N SER A 124 13.73 -5.36 -10.09
CA SER A 124 15.14 -5.54 -10.43
C SER A 124 16.07 -4.50 -9.83
N SER A 125 15.55 -3.41 -9.26
CA SER A 125 16.36 -2.34 -8.66
C SER A 125 15.48 -1.37 -7.87
N ASN A 126 16.12 -0.46 -7.12
CA ASN A 126 15.40 0.67 -6.49
C ASN A 126 14.61 1.49 -7.52
N ARG A 127 15.12 1.64 -8.75
CA ARG A 127 14.41 2.32 -9.84
C ARG A 127 13.14 1.57 -10.23
N GLY A 128 13.14 0.24 -10.16
CA GLY A 128 11.94 -0.57 -10.38
C GLY A 128 10.88 -0.38 -9.29
N VAL A 129 11.28 -0.10 -8.05
CA VAL A 129 10.35 0.17 -6.94
C VAL A 129 9.78 1.59 -6.99
N VAL A 130 10.68 2.57 -7.13
CA VAL A 130 10.34 4.00 -7.17
C VAL A 130 9.65 4.37 -8.47
N GLY A 131 9.95 3.64 -9.54
CA GLY A 131 9.31 3.76 -10.84
C GLY A 131 9.79 4.91 -11.71
N GLY A 132 9.32 4.88 -12.96
CA GLY A 132 9.61 5.88 -13.99
C GLY A 132 8.70 7.11 -13.90
N MET A 133 9.07 8.15 -14.65
CA MET A 133 8.15 9.26 -14.92
C MET A 133 7.19 8.83 -16.03
N ALA A 134 5.90 9.09 -15.86
CA ALA A 134 4.87 8.85 -16.86
C ALA A 134 3.85 9.99 -16.84
N ASP A 135 3.22 10.24 -17.97
CA ASP A 135 2.06 11.13 -18.06
C ASP A 135 0.85 10.41 -17.47
N VAL A 136 0.27 10.97 -16.43
CA VAL A 136 -0.98 10.50 -15.83
C VAL A 136 -1.93 11.68 -15.77
N GLY A 137 -2.94 11.69 -16.64
CA GLY A 137 -3.96 12.75 -16.67
C GLY A 137 -3.44 14.12 -17.10
N GLY A 138 -2.39 14.18 -17.93
CA GLY A 138 -1.79 15.42 -18.41
C GLY A 138 -0.65 15.94 -17.52
N GLU A 139 -0.33 15.25 -16.43
CA GLU A 139 0.78 15.59 -15.55
C GLU A 139 1.87 14.52 -15.58
N MET A 140 3.13 14.97 -15.70
CA MET A 140 4.29 14.10 -15.60
C MET A 140 4.57 13.76 -14.14
N VAL A 141 4.16 12.57 -13.72
CA VAL A 141 4.33 12.08 -12.35
C VAL A 141 5.16 10.83 -12.31
N ARG A 142 5.74 10.55 -11.13
CA ARG A 142 6.46 9.30 -10.90
C ARG A 142 5.47 8.20 -10.55
N VAL A 143 5.49 7.10 -11.29
CA VAL A 143 4.58 5.95 -11.10
C VAL A 143 5.35 4.81 -10.44
N PRO A 144 5.18 4.59 -9.13
CA PRO A 144 5.87 3.52 -8.40
C PRO A 144 5.47 2.13 -8.88
N LEU A 145 6.10 1.10 -8.31
CA LEU A 145 5.77 -0.29 -8.58
C LEU A 145 4.26 -0.56 -8.49
N GLN A 146 3.67 -1.02 -9.59
CA GLN A 146 2.28 -1.45 -9.67
C GLN A 146 2.21 -2.97 -9.57
N CYS A 147 2.24 -3.49 -8.35
CA CYS A 147 2.25 -4.93 -8.06
C CYS A 147 0.84 -5.53 -7.84
N PHE A 148 -0.21 -4.74 -8.00
CA PHE A 148 -1.60 -5.16 -7.89
C PHE A 148 -2.28 -5.12 -9.25
N ALA A 149 -3.32 -5.92 -9.40
CA ALA A 149 -4.12 -5.99 -10.60
C ALA A 149 -5.60 -6.21 -10.25
N ILE A 150 -6.48 -5.57 -11.02
CA ILE A 150 -7.90 -5.90 -11.03
C ILE A 150 -8.15 -6.91 -12.15
N ASN A 151 -8.83 -8.00 -11.80
CA ASN A 151 -9.21 -9.01 -12.77
C ASN A 151 -10.27 -8.47 -13.75
N ALA A 152 -9.83 -8.00 -14.92
CA ALA A 152 -10.70 -7.63 -16.04
C ALA A 152 -10.93 -8.81 -17.02
N ALA A 153 -10.34 -9.98 -16.76
CA ALA A 153 -10.33 -11.09 -17.70
C ALA A 153 -11.71 -11.75 -17.91
N GLN A 154 -12.70 -11.48 -17.04
CA GLN A 154 -14.09 -11.91 -17.26
C GLN A 154 -14.74 -11.24 -18.49
N GLN A 155 -14.17 -10.15 -19.02
CA GLN A 155 -14.71 -9.43 -20.18
C GLN A 155 -13.71 -9.30 -21.36
N GLY A 156 -12.63 -10.08 -21.38
CA GLY A 156 -11.64 -10.05 -22.47
C GLY A 156 -10.75 -8.79 -22.50
N GLY A 157 -10.74 -7.99 -21.44
CA GLY A 157 -9.90 -6.79 -21.30
C GLY A 157 -8.54 -7.06 -20.65
N GLN A 158 -7.60 -6.12 -20.81
CA GLN A 158 -6.32 -6.11 -20.09
C GLN A 158 -6.53 -5.86 -18.59
N HIS A 159 -5.72 -6.50 -17.75
CA HIS A 159 -5.72 -6.23 -16.30
C HIS A 159 -5.38 -4.75 -16.02
N ARG A 160 -6.19 -4.08 -15.19
CA ARG A 160 -5.87 -2.75 -14.68
C ARG A 160 -4.86 -2.89 -13.55
N LEU A 161 -3.64 -2.38 -13.74
CA LEU A 161 -2.58 -2.40 -12.74
C LEU A 161 -2.77 -1.27 -11.72
N LEU A 162 -2.47 -1.55 -10.46
CA LEU A 162 -2.58 -0.61 -9.34
C LEU A 162 -1.31 -0.64 -8.49
N GLY A 163 -0.99 0.49 -7.88
CA GLY A 163 0.02 0.60 -6.83
C GLY A 163 -0.58 0.39 -5.45
N VAL A 164 0.29 0.45 -4.43
CA VAL A 164 -0.15 0.34 -3.03
C VAL A 164 -1.02 1.52 -2.61
N ARG A 165 -0.82 2.71 -3.21
CA ARG A 165 -1.55 3.93 -2.87
C ARG A 165 -3.03 3.81 -3.18
N GLU A 166 -3.38 3.29 -4.35
CA GLU A 166 -4.76 3.07 -4.77
C GLU A 166 -5.46 2.05 -3.86
N VAL A 167 -4.76 0.98 -3.46
CA VAL A 167 -5.30 -0.05 -2.56
C VAL A 167 -5.53 0.50 -1.15
N VAL A 168 -4.59 1.30 -0.63
CA VAL A 168 -4.72 1.96 0.67
C VAL A 168 -5.87 2.96 0.67
N HIS A 169 -6.00 3.75 -0.40
CA HIS A 169 -7.11 4.70 -0.53
C HIS A 169 -8.44 3.98 -0.60
N ARG A 170 -8.55 2.88 -1.35
CA ARG A 170 -9.77 2.07 -1.35
C ARG A 170 -10.15 1.58 0.05
N ALA A 171 -9.18 1.12 0.84
CA ALA A 171 -9.42 0.69 2.22
C ALA A 171 -9.93 1.86 3.09
N ARG A 172 -9.37 3.06 2.93
CA ARG A 172 -9.82 4.28 3.62
C ARG A 172 -11.23 4.68 3.23
N LEU A 173 -11.58 4.61 1.94
CA LEU A 173 -12.92 4.93 1.44
C LEU A 173 -13.97 3.98 2.03
N ASP A 174 -13.69 2.68 2.10
CA ASP A 174 -14.60 1.72 2.71
C ASP A 174 -14.77 1.96 4.22
N GLU A 175 -13.67 2.27 4.92
CA GLU A 175 -13.69 2.60 6.35
C GLU A 175 -14.51 3.87 6.62
N ALA A 176 -14.29 4.91 5.82
CA ALA A 176 -15.03 6.15 5.91
C ALA A 176 -16.53 5.95 5.67
N ALA A 177 -16.89 5.19 4.63
CA ALA A 177 -18.27 4.85 4.32
C ALA A 177 -18.92 4.04 5.46
N GLN A 178 -18.21 3.06 6.01
CA GLN A 178 -18.69 2.24 7.12
C GLN A 178 -18.97 3.06 8.38
N HIS A 179 -18.17 4.09 8.65
CA HIS A 179 -18.26 4.88 9.87
C HIS A 179 -18.95 6.25 9.70
N GLY A 180 -19.35 6.61 8.48
CA GLY A 180 -19.99 7.90 8.18
C GLY A 180 -19.01 9.08 8.29
N VAL A 181 -17.74 8.86 7.98
CA VAL A 181 -16.69 9.88 8.02
C VAL A 181 -16.67 10.64 6.69
N ALA A 182 -16.66 11.97 6.76
CA ALA A 182 -16.52 12.85 5.61
C ALA A 182 -15.17 13.60 5.65
N GLY A 183 -14.79 14.20 4.52
CA GLY A 183 -13.57 15.02 4.43
C GLY A 183 -12.28 14.23 4.23
N LEU A 184 -12.36 13.06 3.59
CA LEU A 184 -11.16 12.34 3.19
C LEU A 184 -10.48 13.04 2.01
N VAL A 185 -9.16 13.19 2.11
CA VAL A 185 -8.31 13.70 1.03
C VAL A 185 -7.55 12.51 0.43
N LYS A 186 -7.51 12.42 -0.90
CA LYS A 186 -6.84 11.33 -1.62
C LYS A 186 -5.36 11.24 -1.25
N GLY A 187 -4.66 12.37 -1.23
CA GLY A 187 -3.26 12.49 -0.81
C GLY A 187 -2.24 12.01 -1.86
N PHE A 188 -2.69 11.64 -3.06
CA PHE A 188 -1.85 11.36 -4.23
C PHE A 188 -2.68 11.52 -5.50
N ASN A 189 -2.02 11.95 -6.59
CA ASN A 189 -2.68 12.23 -7.87
C ASN A 189 -3.98 13.03 -7.66
N GLU A 190 -3.91 14.13 -6.90
CA GLU A 190 -5.09 14.91 -6.48
C GLU A 190 -5.82 15.56 -7.66
N HIS A 191 -5.13 15.70 -8.80
CA HIS A 191 -5.70 16.12 -10.07
C HIS A 191 -6.64 15.06 -10.69
N LEU A 192 -6.63 13.82 -10.17
CA LEU A 192 -7.53 12.74 -10.56
C LEU A 192 -8.58 12.50 -9.48
N GLY A 193 -9.81 12.17 -9.90
CA GLY A 193 -10.86 11.68 -9.00
C GLY A 193 -10.55 10.29 -8.42
N ASP A 194 -11.52 9.69 -7.72
CA ASP A 194 -11.35 8.40 -7.03
C ASP A 194 -11.61 7.16 -7.92
N ASP A 195 -11.89 7.34 -9.21
CA ASP A 195 -12.26 6.26 -10.15
C ASP A 195 -11.20 5.14 -10.26
N ASP A 196 -9.93 5.49 -10.11
CA ASP A 196 -8.80 4.56 -10.07
C ASP A 196 -8.82 3.66 -8.81
N CYS A 197 -9.43 4.14 -7.73
CA CYS A 197 -9.52 3.47 -6.44
C CYS A 197 -10.83 2.70 -6.27
N HIS A 198 -11.84 2.88 -7.13
CA HIS A 198 -13.08 2.11 -7.07
C HIS A 198 -12.92 0.71 -7.70
N PHE A 199 -13.00 -0.33 -6.87
CA PHE A 199 -13.03 -1.75 -7.28
C PHE A 199 -13.59 -2.64 -6.17
N GLN A 200 -13.95 -3.88 -6.51
CA GLN A 200 -14.34 -4.91 -5.54
C GLN A 200 -13.11 -5.66 -5.04
N TRP A 201 -12.98 -5.89 -3.73
CA TRP A 201 -11.85 -6.62 -3.14
C TRP A 201 -11.68 -8.04 -3.71
N GLN A 202 -12.79 -8.70 -4.10
CA GLN A 202 -12.76 -10.02 -4.70
C GLN A 202 -12.07 -10.03 -6.07
N GLN A 203 -11.99 -8.89 -6.76
CA GLN A 203 -11.33 -8.74 -8.05
C GLN A 203 -9.84 -8.37 -7.91
N LEU A 204 -9.39 -7.99 -6.72
CA LEU A 204 -8.02 -7.57 -6.49
C LEU A 204 -7.09 -8.78 -6.39
N GLY A 205 -5.99 -8.72 -7.11
CA GLY A 205 -4.96 -9.73 -7.11
C GLY A 205 -3.62 -9.18 -7.55
N CYS A 206 -2.76 -10.08 -8.01
CA CYS A 206 -1.51 -9.76 -8.66
C CYS A 206 -1.39 -10.57 -9.96
N VAL A 207 -0.58 -10.06 -10.88
CA VAL A 207 -0.20 -10.80 -12.09
C VAL A 207 1.19 -11.37 -11.84
N GLU A 208 1.28 -12.69 -11.75
CA GLU A 208 2.54 -13.41 -11.64
C GLU A 208 2.99 -13.81 -13.06
N ARG A 209 4.27 -13.61 -13.39
CA ARG A 209 4.83 -14.11 -14.65
C ARG A 209 5.54 -15.44 -14.38
N GLY A 210 5.01 -16.51 -14.98
CA GLY A 210 5.64 -17.82 -14.96
C GLY A 210 6.98 -17.84 -15.70
N ARG A 211 7.78 -18.88 -15.44
CA ARG A 211 9.07 -19.11 -16.15
C ARG A 211 8.88 -19.34 -17.66
N ASP A 212 7.67 -19.73 -18.07
CA ASP A 212 7.23 -19.90 -19.45
C ASP A 212 6.81 -18.57 -20.11
N GLY A 213 6.94 -17.44 -19.39
CA GLY A 213 6.56 -16.10 -19.84
C GLY A 213 5.06 -15.83 -19.79
N ARG A 214 4.24 -16.79 -19.35
CA ARG A 214 2.79 -16.60 -19.24
C ARG A 214 2.45 -15.78 -17.99
N ALA A 215 1.54 -14.83 -18.16
CA ALA A 215 0.98 -14.05 -17.06
C ALA A 215 -0.23 -14.79 -16.47
N THR A 216 -0.17 -15.13 -15.19
CA THR A 216 -1.27 -15.75 -14.45
C THR A 216 -1.78 -14.78 -13.38
N PHE A 217 -3.09 -14.56 -13.37
CA PHE A 217 -3.73 -13.79 -12.31
C PHE A 217 -3.86 -14.66 -11.05
N ARG A 218 -3.42 -14.12 -9.92
CA ARG A 218 -3.63 -14.71 -8.60
C ARG A 218 -4.41 -13.74 -7.74
N GLN A 219 -5.54 -14.18 -7.22
CA GLN A 219 -6.34 -13.39 -6.30
C GLN A 219 -5.60 -13.19 -4.97
N LEU A 220 -5.61 -11.96 -4.45
CA LEU A 220 -5.06 -11.64 -3.13
C LEU A 220 -6.19 -11.67 -2.11
N GLN A 221 -6.09 -12.56 -1.12
CA GLN A 221 -7.05 -12.61 -0.02
C GLN A 221 -6.69 -11.56 1.03
N LEU A 222 -7.11 -10.31 0.79
CA LEU A 222 -6.92 -9.19 1.72
C LEU A 222 -8.10 -9.04 2.72
N THR A 223 -8.92 -10.07 2.92
CA THR A 223 -10.17 -10.01 3.72
C THR A 223 -9.98 -10.18 5.22
#